data_AF-A0A8T4T3M9-F1
#
_entry.id   AF-A0A8T4T3M9-F1
#
_cell.length_a   1.000
_cell.length_b   1.000
_cell.length_c   1.000
_cell.angle_alpha   90.00
_cell.angle_beta   90.00
_cell.angle_gamma   90.00
#
_symmetry.space_group_name_H-M   'P 1'
#
loop_
_entity.id
_entity.type
_entity.pdbx_description
1 polymer ?
#
loop_
_entity_poly.entity_id
_entity_poly.type
_entity_poly.pdbx_seq_one_letter_code
_entity_poly.pdbx_strand_id
1 'polypeptide(L)'
;MEFNELLEFVTVENKRLSAKYNVEPGHGVLARTVKLGEEVGELCAEILAHQSLQRTEKLEKSSNDTLSEELADVLITTLLVAGSLNVDVKTALRKKMEKINARYH
;
A
#
# COMPACT_ATOMS: atom_id res chain seq x y z
N MET A 1 -6.13 10.09 -11.91
CA MET A 1 -6.83 8.85 -11.50
C MET A 1 -7.77 9.22 -10.38
N GLU A 2 -9.04 8.89 -10.54
CA GLU A 2 -10.05 9.01 -9.50
C GLU A 2 -9.94 7.86 -8.50
N PHE A 3 -10.36 8.09 -7.25
CA PHE A 3 -10.26 7.04 -6.22
C PHE A 3 -11.10 5.78 -6.56
N ASN A 4 -12.21 5.96 -7.29
CA ASN A 4 -13.01 4.83 -7.75
C ASN A 4 -12.25 3.96 -8.76
N GLU A 5 -11.51 4.59 -9.69
CA GLU A 5 -10.70 3.88 -10.68
C GLU A 5 -9.62 3.04 -9.98
N LEU A 6 -8.99 3.58 -8.92
CA LEU A 6 -8.02 2.83 -8.11
C LEU A 6 -8.65 1.61 -7.43
N LEU A 7 -9.83 1.74 -6.84
CA LEU A 7 -10.48 0.61 -6.17
C LEU A 7 -10.97 -0.46 -7.15
N GLU A 8 -11.40 -0.06 -8.35
CA GLU A 8 -11.71 -0.99 -9.43
C GLU A 8 -10.46 -1.74 -9.89
N PHE A 9 -9.34 -1.03 -10.07
CA PHE A 9 -8.04 -1.63 -10.37
C PHE A 9 -7.64 -2.66 -9.29
N VAL A 10 -7.69 -2.30 -8.02
CA VAL A 10 -7.37 -3.20 -6.89
C VAL A 10 -8.26 -4.44 -6.89
N THR A 11 -9.55 -4.28 -7.21
CA THR A 11 -10.49 -5.41 -7.31
C THR A 11 -10.11 -6.38 -8.42
N VAL A 12 -9.73 -5.85 -9.59
CA VAL A 12 -9.26 -6.66 -10.72
C VAL A 12 -7.94 -7.36 -10.38
N GLU A 13 -7.00 -6.63 -9.77
CA GLU A 13 -5.69 -7.16 -9.42
C GLU A 13 -5.76 -8.25 -8.34
N ASN A 14 -6.63 -8.09 -7.35
CA ASN A 14 -6.87 -9.10 -6.34
C ASN A 14 -7.32 -10.44 -6.98
N LYS A 15 -8.21 -10.38 -7.99
CA LYS A 15 -8.64 -11.57 -8.75
C LYS A 15 -7.49 -12.19 -9.55
N ARG A 16 -6.66 -11.37 -10.21
CA ARG A 16 -5.48 -11.83 -10.97
C ARG A 16 -4.49 -12.56 -10.08
N LEU A 17 -4.17 -12.01 -8.92
CA LEU A 17 -3.25 -12.61 -7.95
C LEU A 17 -3.81 -13.93 -7.41
N SER A 18 -5.10 -13.96 -7.03
CA SER A 18 -5.74 -15.20 -6.56
C SER A 18 -5.72 -16.30 -7.63
N ALA A 19 -5.98 -15.96 -8.90
CA ALA A 19 -5.94 -16.91 -10.00
C ALA A 19 -4.51 -17.39 -10.31
N LYS A 20 -3.53 -16.48 -10.30
CA LYS A 20 -2.13 -16.77 -10.63
C LYS A 20 -1.46 -17.72 -9.62
N TYR A 21 -1.72 -17.52 -8.33
CA TYR A 21 -1.05 -18.27 -7.26
C TYR A 21 -1.90 -19.39 -6.67
N ASN A 22 -3.05 -19.70 -7.29
CA ASN A 22 -4.01 -20.71 -6.84
C ASN A 22 -4.30 -20.64 -5.33
N VAL A 23 -4.52 -19.41 -4.84
CA VAL A 23 -4.55 -19.15 -3.41
C VAL A 23 -5.87 -19.62 -2.83
N GLU A 24 -5.81 -20.53 -1.86
CA GLU A 24 -6.98 -20.98 -1.11
C GLU A 24 -7.74 -19.80 -0.50
N PRO A 25 -9.09 -19.83 -0.49
CA PRO A 25 -9.89 -18.81 0.17
C PRO A 25 -9.40 -18.57 1.61
N GLY A 26 -9.15 -17.30 1.95
CA GLY A 26 -8.63 -16.90 3.26
C GLY A 26 -7.11 -16.92 3.44
N HIS A 27 -6.33 -17.60 2.60
CA HIS A 27 -4.86 -17.60 2.69
C HIS A 27 -4.22 -16.39 2.00
N GLY A 28 -4.91 -15.79 1.03
CA GLY A 28 -4.40 -14.63 0.28
C GLY A 28 -4.21 -13.38 1.14
N VAL A 29 -4.95 -13.24 2.23
CA VAL A 29 -4.76 -12.10 3.15
C VAL A 29 -3.42 -12.20 3.88
N LEU A 30 -2.98 -13.41 4.26
CA LEU A 30 -1.72 -13.60 4.96
C LEU A 30 -0.54 -13.24 4.05
N ALA A 31 -0.53 -13.75 2.82
CA ALA A 31 0.48 -13.41 1.83
C ALA A 31 0.53 -11.90 1.55
N ARG A 32 -0.64 -11.26 1.39
CA ARG A 32 -0.71 -9.80 1.19
C ARG A 32 -0.30 -8.98 2.40
N THR A 33 -0.53 -9.49 3.61
CA THR A 33 -0.05 -8.84 4.84
C THR A 33 1.47 -8.90 4.95
N VAL A 34 2.08 -10.03 4.57
CA VAL A 34 3.55 -10.15 4.50
C VAL A 34 4.11 -9.21 3.44
N LYS A 35 3.52 -9.18 2.23
CA LYS A 35 3.94 -8.26 1.16
C LYS A 35 3.81 -6.79 1.60
N LEU A 36 2.75 -6.42 2.33
CA LEU A 36 2.64 -5.07 2.90
C LEU A 36 3.80 -4.74 3.83
N GLY A 37 4.28 -5.70 4.62
CA GLY A 37 5.46 -5.51 5.46
C GLY A 37 6.75 -5.29 4.65
N GLU A 38 6.88 -5.95 3.51
CA GLU A 38 7.97 -5.75 2.56
C GLU A 38 7.95 -4.34 1.98
N GLU A 39 6.82 -3.88 1.42
CA GLU A 39 6.69 -2.53 0.84
C GLU A 39 6.98 -1.43 1.87
N VAL A 40 6.53 -1.61 3.11
CA VAL A 40 6.83 -0.64 4.19
C VAL A 40 8.33 -0.61 4.48
N GLY A 41 9.01 -1.76 4.41
CA GLY A 41 10.46 -1.84 4.57
C GLY A 41 11.22 -1.13 3.44
N GLU A 42 10.77 -1.28 2.19
CA GLU A 42 11.33 -0.62 1.01
C GLU A 42 11.09 0.90 1.09
N LEU A 43 9.88 1.33 1.43
CA LEU A 43 9.59 2.74 1.73
C LEU A 43 10.48 3.30 2.84
N CYS A 44 10.71 2.56 3.92
CA CYS A 44 11.63 2.99 4.97
C CYS A 44 13.05 3.19 4.46
N ALA A 45 13.55 2.33 3.57
CA ALA A 45 14.87 2.47 2.98
C ALA A 45 14.95 3.73 2.10
N GLU A 46 13.93 3.99 1.27
CA GLU A 46 13.90 5.19 0.43
C GLU A 46 13.76 6.48 1.25
N ILE A 47 13.00 6.48 2.34
CA ILE A 47 12.94 7.62 3.27
C ILE A 47 14.32 7.89 3.88
N LEU A 48 15.05 6.86 4.32
CA LEU A 48 16.40 7.02 4.86
C LEU A 48 17.37 7.57 3.81
N ALA A 49 17.26 7.10 2.57
CA ALA A 49 18.06 7.60 1.46
C ALA A 49 17.76 9.08 1.16
N HIS A 50 16.48 9.44 1.09
CA HIS A 50 16.03 10.82 0.87
C HIS A 50 16.50 11.77 1.99
N GLN A 51 16.58 11.29 3.23
CA GLN A 51 17.10 12.05 4.38
C GLN A 51 18.64 12.03 4.49
N SER A 52 19.35 11.43 3.54
CA SER A 52 20.82 11.26 3.58
C SER A 52 21.33 10.49 4.81
N LEU A 53 20.48 9.63 5.39
CA LEU A 53 20.79 8.81 6.58
C LEU A 53 21.15 7.37 6.21
N GLN A 54 21.15 7.04 4.92
CA GLN A 54 21.52 5.73 4.39
C GLN A 54 23.03 5.64 4.14
N ARG A 55 23.58 4.41 4.10
CA ARG A 55 25.00 4.18 3.77
C ARG A 55 25.34 4.82 2.43
N THR A 56 26.50 5.47 2.35
CA THR A 56 26.94 6.28 1.21
C THR A 56 26.88 5.54 -0.13
N GLU A 57 27.27 4.25 -0.14
CA GLU A 57 27.21 3.36 -1.31
C GLU A 57 25.79 3.16 -1.89
N LYS A 58 24.75 3.42 -1.10
CA LYS A 58 23.34 3.30 -1.49
C LYS A 58 22.68 4.64 -1.81
N LEU A 59 23.30 5.77 -1.46
CA LEU A 59 22.76 7.11 -1.76
C LEU A 59 22.90 7.49 -3.24
N GLU A 60 23.89 6.93 -3.94
CA GLU A 60 24.09 7.18 -5.38
C GLU A 60 22.97 6.60 -6.26
N LYS A 61 22.07 5.79 -5.70
CA LYS A 61 20.97 5.13 -6.40
C LYS A 61 19.58 5.67 -6.07
N SER A 62 19.42 6.49 -5.04
CA SER A 62 18.10 7.02 -4.66
C SER A 62 17.76 8.23 -5.51
N SER A 63 16.58 8.21 -6.15
CA SER A 63 16.00 9.37 -6.82
C SER A 63 14.69 9.76 -6.12
N ASN A 64 14.11 10.92 -6.46
CA ASN A 64 12.77 11.25 -5.94
C ASN A 64 11.67 10.36 -6.54
N ASP A 65 11.95 9.74 -7.69
CA ASP A 65 11.02 8.85 -8.37
C ASP A 65 10.85 7.54 -7.58
N THR A 66 11.94 7.00 -7.01
CA THR A 66 11.90 5.78 -6.19
C THR A 66 11.05 5.94 -4.94
N LEU A 67 11.16 7.06 -4.22
CA LEU A 67 10.32 7.32 -3.04
C LEU A 67 8.81 7.36 -3.39
N SER A 68 8.47 7.93 -4.54
CA SER A 68 7.07 8.04 -4.97
C SER A 68 6.49 6.68 -5.38
N GLU A 69 7.32 5.83 -5.99
CA GLU A 69 6.98 4.44 -6.33
C GLU A 69 6.69 3.62 -5.06
N GLU A 70 7.60 3.65 -4.07
CA GLU A 70 7.43 2.89 -2.83
C GLU A 70 6.19 3.33 -2.03
N LEU A 71 5.87 4.64 -2.05
CA LEU A 71 4.63 5.14 -1.45
C LEU A 71 3.38 4.59 -2.15
N ALA A 72 3.42 4.47 -3.48
CA ALA A 72 2.33 3.89 -4.24
C ALA A 72 2.19 2.39 -3.96
N ASP A 73 3.30 1.66 -3.84
CA ASP A 73 3.30 0.22 -3.56
C ASP A 73 2.73 -0.09 -2.18
N VAL A 74 3.09 0.69 -1.15
CA VAL A 74 2.46 0.59 0.17
C VAL A 74 0.95 0.85 0.10
N LEU A 75 0.53 1.88 -0.63
CA LEU A 75 -0.90 2.22 -0.75
C LEU A 75 -1.68 1.11 -1.47
N ILE A 76 -1.20 0.65 -2.62
CA ILE A 76 -1.86 -0.39 -3.42
C ILE A 76 -1.92 -1.70 -2.63
N THR A 77 -0.82 -2.09 -1.97
CA THR A 77 -0.77 -3.32 -1.17
C THR A 77 -1.69 -3.26 0.04
N THR A 78 -1.81 -2.09 0.68
CA THR A 78 -2.81 -1.85 1.73
C THR A 78 -4.24 -2.05 1.22
N LEU A 79 -4.55 -1.52 0.04
CA LEU A 79 -5.87 -1.68 -0.58
C LEU A 79 -6.15 -3.14 -0.99
N LEU A 80 -5.13 -3.89 -1.43
CA LEU A 80 -5.25 -5.32 -1.71
C LEU A 80 -5.55 -6.14 -0.45
N VAL A 81 -4.96 -5.79 0.70
CA VAL A 81 -5.32 -6.38 2.01
C VAL A 81 -6.78 -6.06 2.34
N ALA A 82 -7.19 -4.81 2.22
CA ALA A 82 -8.58 -4.40 2.48
C ALA A 82 -9.58 -5.13 1.58
N GLY A 83 -9.27 -5.26 0.29
CA GLY A 83 -10.08 -6.00 -0.68
C GLY A 83 -10.17 -7.50 -0.36
N SER A 84 -9.14 -8.09 0.25
CA SER A 84 -9.17 -9.49 0.70
C SER A 84 -10.06 -9.73 1.90
N LEU A 85 -10.24 -8.70 2.73
CA LEU A 85 -11.07 -8.72 3.92
C LEU A 85 -12.48 -8.15 3.66
N ASN A 86 -12.81 -7.83 2.41
CA ASN A 86 -14.07 -7.20 2.01
C ASN A 86 -14.36 -5.90 2.79
N VAL A 87 -13.33 -5.12 3.09
CA VAL A 87 -13.47 -3.85 3.80
C VAL A 87 -13.96 -2.77 2.84
N ASP A 88 -15.04 -2.07 3.20
CA ASP A 88 -15.46 -0.85 2.50
C ASP A 88 -14.53 0.32 2.88
N VAL A 89 -13.45 0.46 2.11
CA VAL A 89 -12.41 1.47 2.33
C VAL A 89 -12.98 2.89 2.19
N LYS A 90 -13.91 3.14 1.26
CA LYS A 90 -14.48 4.49 1.06
C LYS A 90 -15.19 4.96 2.32
N THR A 91 -16.06 4.12 2.87
CA THR A 91 -16.81 4.43 4.08
C THR A 91 -15.87 4.51 5.29
N ALA A 92 -14.88 3.62 5.38
CA ALA A 92 -13.89 3.63 6.47
C ALA A 92 -13.06 4.93 6.49
N LEU A 93 -12.56 5.37 5.33
CA LEU A 93 -11.80 6.61 5.19
C LEU A 93 -12.66 7.82 5.52
N ARG A 94 -13.89 7.92 4.98
CA ARG A 94 -14.81 9.03 5.29
C ARG A 94 -15.05 9.16 6.79
N LYS A 95 -15.42 8.06 7.46
CA LYS A 95 -15.64 8.03 8.92
C LYS A 95 -14.38 8.43 9.69
N LYS A 96 -13.19 8.02 9.22
CA LYS A 96 -11.93 8.38 9.87
C LYS A 96 -11.62 9.86 9.72
N MET A 97 -11.83 10.44 8.54
CA MET A 97 -11.65 11.87 8.28
C MET A 97 -12.59 12.74 9.13
N GLU A 98 -13.88 12.40 9.18
CA GLU A 98 -14.86 13.07 10.04
C GLU A 98 -14.42 13.09 11.52
N LYS A 99 -13.97 11.93 12.03
CA LYS A 99 -13.44 11.82 13.40
C LYS A 99 -12.17 12.62 13.63
N ILE A 100 -11.31 12.78 12.63
CA ILE A 100 -10.08 13.59 12.74
C ILE A 100 -10.46 15.07 12.79
N ASN A 101 -11.33 15.52 11.89
CA ASN A 101 -11.78 16.92 11.85
C ASN A 101 -12.48 17.32 13.15
N ALA A 102 -13.31 16.44 13.71
CA ALA A 102 -13.97 16.67 14.99
C ALA A 102 -13.03 16.80 16.20
N ARG A 103 -11.72 16.54 16.07
CA ARG A 103 -10.72 16.78 17.14
C ARG A 103 -10.17 18.20 17.15
N TYR A 104 -10.29 18.89 16.03
CA TYR A 104 -9.77 20.25 15.83
C TYR A 104 -10.89 21.31 15.76
N HIS A 105 -12.14 20.87 15.92
CA HIS A 105 -13.33 21.69 16.11
C HIS A 105 -13.84 21.54 17.53
#